data_AF-A0A1X7UB26-F1
#
_entry.id   AF-A0A1X7UB26-F1
#
_cell.length_a   1.000
_cell.length_b   1.000
_cell.length_c   1.000
_cell.angle_alpha   90.00
_cell.angle_beta   90.00
_cell.angle_gamma   90.00
#
_symmetry.space_group_name_H-M   'P 1'
#
loop_
_entity.id
_entity.type
_entity.pdbx_description
1 polymer ?
#
loop_
_entity_poly.entity_id
_entity_poly.type
_entity_poly.pdbx_seq_one_letter_code
_entity_poly.pdbx_strand_id
1 'polypeptide(L)'
;MGDEAALLKNKVSICKGYHEVIETRLKETDDLLAPGDVDPVKVTRSKISISEKHFVLKKLDEEIIDLVKDDAELVREITESNKSIYEEWTSFWDMYNVSVHTNSSLSPIQKCTYSLTLLSQAASAAVAGLTLSEANYDEAIKILRDRFGNQEKIIVKHMEELLYLDSSIII
;
A
#
# COMPACT_ATOMS: atom_id res chain seq x y z
N MET A 1 -4.43 11.75 4.90
CA MET A 1 -3.44 11.08 5.77
C MET A 1 -2.54 12.07 6.51
N GLY A 2 -2.48 13.38 6.22
CA GLY A 2 -1.61 14.30 7.00
C GLY A 2 -1.90 14.30 8.51
N ASP A 3 -3.19 14.40 8.87
CA ASP A 3 -3.65 14.34 10.27
C ASP A 3 -3.55 12.93 10.86
N GLU A 4 -3.75 11.89 10.05
CA GLU A 4 -3.74 10.50 10.49
C GLU A 4 -2.33 9.97 10.74
N ALA A 5 -1.37 10.33 9.88
CA ALA A 5 0.04 10.06 10.09
C ALA A 5 0.61 10.85 11.29
N ALA A 6 0.11 12.06 11.53
CA ALA A 6 0.45 12.84 12.73
C ALA A 6 -0.13 12.20 14.00
N LEU A 7 -1.38 11.72 13.93
CA LEU A 7 -2.05 11.00 15.02
C LEU A 7 -1.32 9.68 15.35
N LEU A 8 -0.94 8.90 14.34
CA LEU A 8 -0.20 7.66 14.50
C LEU A 8 1.17 7.91 15.14
N LYS A 9 1.92 8.90 14.66
CA LYS A 9 3.20 9.32 15.29
C LYS A 9 3.03 9.70 16.75
N ASN A 10 1.98 10.45 17.07
CA ASN A 10 1.69 10.85 18.44
C ASN A 10 1.39 9.62 19.33
N LYS A 11 0.50 8.73 18.86
CA LYS A 11 0.15 7.49 19.58
C LYS A 11 1.36 6.56 19.79
N VAL A 12 2.20 6.38 18.77
CA VAL A 12 3.47 5.62 18.88
C VAL A 12 4.42 6.24 19.90
N SER A 13 4.54 7.57 19.90
CA SER A 13 5.38 8.29 20.88
C SER A 13 4.86 8.11 22.31
N ILE A 14 3.54 8.11 22.50
CA ILE A 14 2.90 7.89 23.80
C ILE A 14 3.13 6.45 24.27
N CYS A 15 2.93 5.43 23.42
CA CYS A 15 3.18 4.03 23.77
C CYS A 15 4.64 3.82 24.19
N LYS A 16 5.59 4.38 23.45
CA LYS A 16 7.01 4.32 23.80
C LYS A 16 7.28 4.92 25.19
N GLY A 17 6.74 6.10 25.49
CA GLY A 17 6.91 6.74 26.79
C GLY A 17 6.33 5.93 27.96
N TYR A 18 5.17 5.31 27.77
CA TYR A 18 4.60 4.41 28.78
C TYR A 18 5.42 3.11 28.94
N HIS A 19 5.96 2.56 27.85
CA HIS A 19 6.81 1.37 27.89
C HIS A 19 8.09 1.64 28.70
N GLU A 20 8.78 2.75 28.44
CA GLU A 20 9.97 3.18 29.19
C GLU A 20 9.67 3.37 30.68
N VAL A 21 8.51 3.94 31.03
CA VAL A 21 8.08 4.11 32.43
C VAL A 21 7.79 2.77 33.11
N ILE A 22 7.21 1.80 32.39
CA ILE A 22 6.96 0.46 32.92
C ILE A 22 8.26 -0.30 33.11
N GLU A 23 9.16 -0.30 32.13
CA GLU A 23 10.48 -0.93 32.23
C GLU A 23 11.29 -0.37 33.40
N THR A 24 11.30 0.97 33.55
CA THR A 24 11.99 1.63 34.67
C THR A 24 11.42 1.19 36.01
N ARG A 25 10.09 1.11 36.14
CA ARG A 25 9.43 0.70 37.39
C ARG A 25 9.55 -0.79 37.67
N LEU A 26 9.58 -1.63 36.65
CA LEU A 26 9.88 -3.06 36.81
C LEU A 26 11.29 -3.23 37.38
N LYS A 27 12.27 -2.52 36.82
CA LYS A 27 13.65 -2.51 37.32
C LYS A 27 13.76 -2.00 38.76
N GLU A 28 13.11 -0.88 39.08
CA GLU A 28 13.03 -0.37 40.46
C GLU A 28 12.36 -1.37 41.41
N THR A 29 11.36 -2.13 40.95
CA THR A 29 10.68 -3.14 41.76
C THR A 29 11.56 -4.38 41.96
N ASP A 30 12.30 -4.80 40.94
CA ASP A 30 13.29 -5.89 41.04
C ASP A 30 14.42 -5.51 42.01
N ASP A 31 14.89 -4.25 41.98
CA ASP A 31 15.89 -3.71 42.91
C ASP A 31 15.35 -3.64 44.36
N LEU A 32 14.06 -3.36 44.54
CA LEU A 32 13.39 -3.35 45.85
C LEU A 32 13.09 -4.75 46.41
N LEU A 33 13.06 -5.78 45.56
CA LEU A 33 12.92 -7.18 45.95
C LEU A 33 14.26 -7.84 46.31
N ALA A 34 15.38 -7.11 46.21
CA ALA A 34 16.66 -7.52 46.77
C ALA A 34 16.54 -7.78 48.28
N PRO A 35 17.25 -8.78 48.85
CA PRO A 35 17.01 -9.23 50.22
C PRO A 35 17.27 -8.12 51.25
N GLY A 36 16.18 -7.52 51.77
CA GLY A 36 16.13 -6.47 52.79
C GLY A 36 14.68 -6.09 53.14
N ASP A 37 14.43 -5.37 54.24
CA ASP A 37 13.07 -5.01 54.73
C ASP A 37 12.29 -4.17 53.69
N VAL A 38 11.42 -4.84 52.93
CA VAL A 38 10.58 -4.23 51.89
C VAL A 38 9.37 -3.53 52.52
N ASP A 39 9.20 -2.23 52.27
CA ASP A 39 8.02 -1.46 52.71
C ASP A 39 6.76 -1.85 51.90
N PRO A 40 5.74 -2.48 52.53
CA PRO A 40 4.56 -2.98 51.84
C PRO A 40 3.68 -1.88 51.22
N VAL A 41 3.76 -0.64 51.73
CA VAL A 41 3.00 0.48 51.19
C VAL A 41 3.56 0.92 49.84
N LYS A 42 4.90 0.96 49.70
CA LYS A 42 5.56 1.27 48.42
C LYS A 42 5.27 0.21 47.37
N VAL A 43 5.31 -1.07 47.73
CA VAL A 43 4.98 -2.17 46.82
C VAL A 43 3.54 -2.06 46.30
N THR A 44 2.59 -1.79 47.19
CA THR A 44 1.17 -1.68 46.82
C THR A 44 0.93 -0.49 45.89
N ARG A 45 1.53 0.67 46.19
CA ARG A 45 1.45 1.87 45.35
C ARG A 45 2.04 1.65 43.96
N SER A 46 3.17 0.95 43.88
CA SER A 46 3.81 0.63 42.60
C SER A 46 2.97 -0.34 41.78
N LYS A 47 2.39 -1.39 42.40
CA LYS A 47 1.48 -2.31 41.72
C LYS A 47 0.29 -1.58 41.09
N ILE A 48 -0.37 -0.68 41.82
CA ILE A 48 -1.50 0.10 41.30
C ILE A 48 -1.07 0.93 40.09
N SER A 49 0.04 1.67 40.21
CA SER A 49 0.52 2.51 39.11
C SER A 49 0.93 1.71 37.86
N ILE A 50 1.50 0.51 38.04
CA ILE A 50 1.85 -0.37 36.93
C ILE A 50 0.58 -0.92 36.27
N SER A 51 -0.42 -1.35 37.05
CA SER A 51 -1.69 -1.84 36.50
C SER A 51 -2.45 -0.77 35.72
N GLU A 52 -2.48 0.48 36.20
CA GLU A 52 -3.09 1.60 35.47
C GLU A 52 -2.38 1.88 34.13
N LYS A 53 -1.05 1.91 34.13
CA LYS A 53 -0.27 2.13 32.90
C LYS A 53 -0.40 0.98 31.92
N HIS A 54 -0.42 -0.26 32.40
CA HIS A 54 -0.65 -1.44 31.58
C HIS A 54 -2.03 -1.38 30.92
N PHE A 55 -3.06 -0.93 31.63
CA PHE A 55 -4.40 -0.75 31.06
C PHE A 55 -4.43 0.30 29.94
N VAL A 56 -3.78 1.46 30.15
CA VAL A 56 -3.69 2.52 29.14
C VAL A 56 -2.92 2.06 27.91
N LEU A 57 -1.77 1.40 28.09
CA LEU A 57 -0.99 0.84 27.00
C LEU A 57 -1.79 -0.16 26.19
N LYS A 58 -2.45 -1.11 26.84
CA LYS A 58 -3.26 -2.12 26.16
C LYS A 58 -4.34 -1.48 25.28
N LYS A 59 -5.02 -0.45 25.80
CA LYS A 59 -6.04 0.29 25.05
C LYS A 59 -5.45 1.03 23.85
N LEU A 60 -4.30 1.67 24.00
CA LEU A 60 -3.62 2.36 22.91
C LEU A 60 -3.08 1.40 21.86
N ASP A 61 -2.57 0.24 22.27
CA ASP A 61 -2.10 -0.81 21.36
C ASP A 61 -3.26 -1.36 20.51
N GLU A 62 -4.43 -1.60 21.12
CA GLU A 62 -5.66 -1.98 20.40
C GLU A 62 -6.04 -0.91 19.36
N GLU A 63 -5.98 0.38 19.74
CA GLU A 63 -6.30 1.49 18.84
C GLU A 63 -5.26 1.70 17.72
N ILE A 64 -3.98 1.46 17.98
CA ILE A 64 -2.92 1.49 16.95
C ILE A 64 -3.09 0.32 15.99
N ILE A 65 -3.37 -0.88 16.51
CA ILE A 65 -3.57 -2.08 15.69
C ILE A 65 -4.73 -1.87 14.72
N ASP A 66 -5.84 -1.31 15.18
CA ASP A 66 -7.00 -1.06 14.30
C ASP A 66 -6.69 0.02 13.25
N LEU A 67 -5.99 1.10 13.59
CA LEU A 67 -5.55 2.11 12.61
C LEU A 67 -4.59 1.55 11.55
N VAL A 68 -3.69 0.62 11.92
CA VAL A 68 -2.73 0.02 10.97
C VAL A 68 -3.38 -1.05 10.07
N LYS A 69 -4.46 -1.69 10.52
CA LYS A 69 -5.20 -2.67 9.71
C LYS A 69 -5.86 -2.02 8.50
N ASP A 70 -6.43 -0.83 8.67
CA ASP A 70 -7.13 -0.13 7.59
C ASP A 70 -6.20 0.18 6.41
N ASP A 71 -4.94 0.58 6.68
CA ASP A 71 -3.92 0.79 5.65
C ASP A 71 -3.53 -0.52 4.92
N ALA A 72 -3.42 -1.64 5.65
CA ALA A 72 -3.04 -2.92 5.09
C ALA A 72 -4.14 -3.53 4.20
N GLU A 73 -5.42 -3.28 4.52
CA GLU A 73 -6.54 -3.74 3.72
C GLU A 73 -6.61 -3.02 2.37
N LEU A 74 -6.41 -1.69 2.35
CA LEU A 74 -6.31 -0.92 1.12
C LEU A 74 -5.18 -1.42 0.22
N VAL A 75 -3.97 -1.58 0.76
CA VAL A 75 -2.81 -2.08 0.00
C VAL A 75 -3.09 -3.46 -0.61
N ARG A 76 -3.79 -4.34 0.11
CA ARG A 76 -4.20 -5.65 -0.38
C ARG A 76 -5.19 -5.55 -1.54
N GLU A 77 -6.23 -4.73 -1.42
CA GLU A 77 -7.23 -4.53 -2.47
C GLU A 77 -6.61 -3.95 -3.75
N ILE A 78 -5.68 -3.00 -3.61
CA ILE A 78 -4.93 -2.43 -4.73
C ILE A 78 -4.07 -3.49 -5.40
N THR A 79 -3.36 -4.29 -4.61
CA THR A 79 -2.48 -5.34 -5.13
C THR A 79 -3.28 -6.38 -5.91
N GLU A 80 -4.45 -6.79 -5.39
CA GLU A 80 -5.31 -7.76 -6.08
C GLU A 80 -5.95 -7.15 -7.34
N SER A 81 -6.40 -5.88 -7.29
CA SER A 81 -6.90 -5.18 -8.48
C SER A 81 -5.83 -5.04 -9.55
N ASN A 82 -4.58 -4.72 -9.18
CA ASN A 82 -3.45 -4.62 -10.10
C ASN A 82 -3.09 -5.97 -10.73
N LYS A 83 -3.17 -7.03 -9.95
CA LYS A 83 -2.99 -8.39 -10.43
C LYS A 83 -4.05 -8.75 -11.48
N SER A 84 -5.32 -8.41 -11.23
CA SER A 84 -6.40 -8.59 -12.22
C SER A 84 -6.11 -7.85 -13.53
N ILE A 85 -5.73 -6.56 -13.45
CA ILE A 85 -5.38 -5.75 -14.64
C ILE A 85 -4.25 -6.39 -15.45
N TYR A 86 -3.22 -6.90 -14.77
CA TYR A 86 -2.10 -7.57 -15.42
C TYR A 86 -2.49 -8.91 -16.06
N GLU A 87 -3.30 -9.72 -15.38
CA GLU A 87 -3.79 -11.01 -15.91
C GLU A 87 -4.71 -10.82 -17.12
N GLU A 88 -5.59 -9.81 -17.09
CA GLU A 88 -6.45 -9.41 -18.20
C GLU A 88 -5.63 -8.95 -19.41
N TRP A 89 -4.63 -8.09 -19.19
CA TRP A 89 -3.72 -7.64 -20.24
C TRP A 89 -2.93 -8.81 -20.85
N THR A 90 -2.41 -9.71 -20.01
CA THR A 90 -1.62 -10.86 -20.49
C THR A 90 -2.47 -11.78 -21.35
N SER A 91 -3.68 -12.11 -20.88
CA SER A 91 -4.63 -12.95 -21.63
C SER A 91 -5.03 -12.30 -22.96
N PHE A 92 -5.30 -10.99 -22.95
CA PHE A 92 -5.55 -10.22 -24.17
C PHE A 92 -4.36 -10.24 -25.12
N TRP A 93 -3.16 -9.95 -24.61
CA TRP A 93 -1.94 -9.83 -25.40
C TRP A 93 -1.58 -11.16 -26.06
N ASP A 94 -1.68 -12.29 -25.36
CA ASP A 94 -1.38 -13.60 -25.91
C ASP A 94 -2.30 -13.94 -27.09
N MET A 95 -3.60 -13.69 -26.94
CA MET A 95 -4.59 -13.91 -28.01
C MET A 95 -4.37 -12.95 -29.19
N TYR A 96 -4.12 -11.68 -28.90
CA TYR A 96 -3.89 -10.64 -29.91
C TYR A 96 -2.57 -10.88 -30.66
N ASN A 97 -1.53 -11.32 -29.97
CA ASN A 97 -0.21 -11.55 -30.53
C ASN A 97 -0.24 -12.64 -31.61
N VAL A 98 -0.92 -13.76 -31.32
CA VAL A 98 -1.08 -14.88 -32.26
C VAL A 98 -2.01 -14.51 -33.42
N SER A 99 -3.15 -13.89 -33.13
CA SER A 99 -4.20 -13.65 -34.12
C SER A 99 -3.88 -12.48 -35.06
N VAL A 100 -3.21 -11.44 -34.55
CA VAL A 100 -3.03 -10.16 -35.24
C VAL A 100 -1.56 -9.79 -35.39
N HIS A 101 -0.81 -9.68 -34.29
CA HIS A 101 0.54 -9.10 -34.31
C HIS A 101 1.52 -9.92 -35.17
N THR A 102 1.59 -11.23 -34.95
CA THR A 102 2.48 -12.15 -35.67
C THR A 102 1.88 -12.70 -36.96
N ASN A 103 0.60 -12.43 -37.22
CA ASN A 103 -0.07 -12.89 -38.43
C ASN A 103 0.46 -12.15 -39.67
N SER A 104 1.19 -12.86 -40.53
CA SER A 104 1.76 -12.33 -41.77
C SER A 104 0.73 -12.14 -42.89
N SER A 105 -0.47 -12.69 -42.75
CA SER A 105 -1.55 -12.53 -43.73
C SER A 105 -2.28 -11.18 -43.60
N LEU A 106 -2.08 -10.48 -42.48
CA LEU A 106 -2.64 -9.15 -42.25
C LEU A 106 -1.61 -8.08 -42.64
N SER A 107 -2.05 -7.15 -43.48
CA SER A 107 -1.27 -5.94 -43.75
C SER A 107 -1.16 -5.07 -42.50
N PRO A 108 -0.11 -4.24 -42.37
CA PRO A 108 0.06 -3.37 -41.21
C PRO A 108 -1.14 -2.45 -40.94
N ILE A 109 -1.75 -1.89 -41.99
CA ILE A 109 -2.96 -1.06 -41.85
C ILE A 109 -4.17 -1.83 -41.30
N GLN A 110 -4.30 -3.12 -41.65
CA GLN A 110 -5.33 -3.99 -41.08
C GLN A 110 -5.04 -4.27 -39.59
N LYS A 111 -3.78 -4.49 -39.21
CA LYS A 111 -3.39 -4.66 -37.80
C LYS A 111 -3.70 -3.41 -36.97
N CYS A 112 -3.42 -2.22 -37.50
CA CYS A 112 -3.82 -0.95 -36.87
C CYS A 112 -5.33 -0.83 -36.68
N THR A 113 -6.09 -1.14 -37.73
CA THR A 113 -7.55 -1.04 -37.70
C THR A 113 -8.14 -2.00 -36.66
N TYR A 114 -7.66 -3.24 -36.61
CA TYR A 114 -8.06 -4.21 -35.59
C TYR A 114 -7.72 -3.72 -34.18
N SER A 115 -6.53 -3.14 -33.96
CA SER A 115 -6.19 -2.54 -32.67
C SER A 115 -7.19 -1.47 -32.25
N LEU A 116 -7.53 -0.51 -33.12
CA LEU A 116 -8.47 0.56 -32.76
C LEU A 116 -9.82 0.02 -32.29
N THR A 117 -10.29 -1.08 -32.87
CA THR A 117 -11.57 -1.69 -32.50
C THR A 117 -11.54 -2.50 -31.21
N LEU A 118 -10.35 -2.94 -30.76
CA LEU A 118 -10.18 -3.83 -29.61
C LEU A 118 -9.64 -3.13 -28.37
N LEU A 119 -9.14 -1.89 -28.51
CA LEU A 119 -8.64 -1.12 -27.37
C LEU A 119 -9.78 -0.71 -26.45
N SER A 120 -9.63 -1.00 -25.16
CA SER A 120 -10.47 -0.43 -24.12
C SER A 120 -10.29 1.09 -24.06
N GLN A 121 -11.22 1.79 -23.42
CA GLN A 121 -11.15 3.24 -23.28
C GLN A 121 -9.83 3.71 -22.62
N ALA A 122 -9.35 2.98 -21.60
CA ALA A 122 -8.09 3.27 -20.92
C ALA A 122 -6.87 3.04 -21.83
N ALA A 123 -6.89 1.98 -22.64
CA ALA A 123 -5.83 1.67 -23.59
C ALA A 123 -5.80 2.68 -24.75
N SER A 124 -6.97 3.08 -25.24
CA SER A 124 -7.13 4.14 -26.25
C SER A 124 -6.60 5.49 -25.74
N ALA A 125 -6.92 5.87 -24.50
CA ALA A 125 -6.40 7.08 -23.88
C ALA A 125 -4.87 7.06 -23.73
N ALA A 126 -4.27 5.89 -23.47
CA ALA A 126 -2.82 5.74 -23.34
C ALA A 126 -2.06 6.03 -24.65
N VAL A 127 -2.68 5.74 -25.80
CA VAL A 127 -2.11 5.98 -27.12
C VAL A 127 -2.71 7.19 -27.82
N ALA A 128 -3.59 7.97 -27.18
CA ALA A 128 -4.29 9.09 -27.80
C ALA A 128 -3.36 10.21 -28.31
N GLY A 129 -2.16 10.33 -27.73
CA GLY A 129 -1.11 11.24 -28.23
C GLY A 129 -0.40 10.74 -29.49
N LEU A 130 -0.60 9.48 -29.86
CA LEU A 130 -0.16 8.89 -31.13
C LEU A 130 -1.35 8.71 -32.06
N THR A 131 -1.22 9.16 -33.30
CA THR A 131 -2.13 8.72 -34.35
C THR A 131 -1.85 7.27 -34.66
N LEU A 132 -2.80 6.37 -34.36
CA LEU A 132 -2.67 4.94 -34.68
C LEU A 132 -2.70 4.75 -36.20
N SER A 133 -1.51 4.66 -36.78
CA SER A 133 -1.25 4.48 -38.20
C SER A 133 -0.22 3.37 -38.37
N GLU A 134 -0.07 2.87 -39.60
CA GLU A 134 0.93 1.84 -39.92
C GLU A 134 2.34 2.22 -39.42
N ALA A 135 2.74 3.48 -39.58
CA ALA A 135 4.04 3.98 -39.14
C ALA A 135 4.21 4.02 -37.61
N ASN A 136 3.10 4.13 -36.86
CA ASN A 136 3.11 4.30 -35.41
C ASN A 136 2.60 3.06 -34.66
N TYR A 137 2.23 1.99 -35.37
CA TYR A 137 1.66 0.78 -34.80
C TYR A 137 2.57 0.14 -33.76
N ASP A 138 3.84 -0.06 -34.12
CA ASP A 138 4.81 -0.71 -33.25
C ASP A 138 5.08 0.11 -31.98
N GLU A 139 5.13 1.45 -32.10
CA GLU A 139 5.30 2.32 -30.93
C GLU A 139 4.05 2.31 -30.04
N ALA A 140 2.86 2.27 -30.63
CA ALA A 140 1.61 2.15 -29.86
C ALA A 140 1.53 0.81 -29.10
N ILE A 141 1.89 -0.31 -29.75
CA ILE A 141 1.99 -1.61 -29.10
C ILE A 141 3.00 -1.59 -27.96
N LYS A 142 4.16 -0.97 -28.17
CA LYS A 142 5.19 -0.81 -27.14
C LYS A 142 4.66 -0.02 -25.95
N ILE A 143 3.98 1.12 -26.15
CA ILE A 143 3.37 1.90 -25.06
C ILE A 143 2.35 1.06 -24.27
N LEU A 144 1.51 0.31 -24.97
CA LEU A 144 0.51 -0.54 -24.31
C LEU A 144 1.16 -1.64 -23.48
N ARG A 145 2.19 -2.30 -24.01
CA ARG A 145 2.97 -3.31 -23.28
C ARG A 145 3.70 -2.73 -22.08
N ASP A 146 4.29 -1.54 -22.22
CA ASP A 146 5.00 -0.89 -21.13
C ASP A 146 4.07 -0.44 -19.99
N ARG A 147 2.83 -0.04 -20.34
CA ARG A 147 1.85 0.48 -19.39
C ARG A 147 1.01 -0.61 -18.71
N PHE A 148 0.64 -1.66 -19.43
CA PHE A 148 -0.29 -2.70 -18.94
C PHE A 148 0.39 -4.08 -18.77
N GLY A 149 1.54 -4.29 -19.41
CA GLY A 149 2.29 -5.56 -19.36
C GLY A 149 3.47 -5.55 -18.39
N ASN A 150 3.67 -4.49 -17.61
CA ASN A 150 4.69 -4.43 -16.58
C ASN A 150 4.03 -4.29 -15.20
N GLN A 151 3.88 -5.42 -14.50
CA GLN A 151 3.23 -5.49 -13.19
C GLN A 151 3.87 -4.55 -12.15
N GLU A 152 5.20 -4.44 -12.15
CA GLU A 152 5.93 -3.59 -11.20
C GLU A 152 5.65 -2.10 -11.46
N LYS A 153 5.64 -1.67 -12.73
CA LYS A 153 5.28 -0.29 -13.10
C LYS A 153 3.82 0.05 -12.75
N ILE A 154 2.89 -0.90 -12.90
CA ILE A 154 1.48 -0.70 -12.53
C ILE A 154 1.35 -0.47 -11.03
N ILE A 155 2.02 -1.30 -10.22
CA ILE A 155 2.03 -1.17 -8.76
C ILE A 155 2.64 0.18 -8.35
N VAL A 156 3.82 0.54 -8.87
CA VAL A 156 4.49 1.80 -8.52
C VAL A 156 3.63 2.99 -8.87
N LYS A 157 3.02 3.01 -10.07
CA LYS A 157 2.18 4.13 -10.50
C LYS A 157 0.95 4.32 -9.61
N HIS A 158 0.23 3.25 -9.28
CA HIS A 158 -0.93 3.37 -8.39
C HIS A 158 -0.53 3.72 -6.95
N MET A 159 0.62 3.25 -6.46
CA MET A 159 1.19 3.68 -5.18
C MET A 159 1.48 5.18 -5.17
N GLU A 160 2.07 5.72 -6.25
CA GLU A 160 2.29 7.15 -6.41
C GLU A 160 0.97 7.93 -6.41
N GLU A 161 -0.02 7.51 -7.20
CA GLU A 161 -1.34 8.16 -7.27
C GLU A 161 -2.03 8.24 -5.90
N LEU A 162 -1.91 7.21 -5.06
CA LEU A 162 -2.44 7.20 -3.69
C LEU A 162 -1.70 8.15 -2.75
N LEU A 163 -0.38 8.14 -2.77
CA LEU A 163 0.43 9.07 -1.97
C LEU A 163 0.12 10.53 -2.32
N TYR A 164 -0.20 10.80 -3.59
CA TYR A 164 -0.61 12.12 -4.07
C TYR A 164 -2.06 12.47 -3.70
N LEU A 165 -3.01 11.55 -3.88
CA LEU A 165 -4.42 11.76 -3.53
C LEU A 165 -4.57 12.11 -2.07
N ASP A 166 -3.83 11.40 -1.24
CA ASP A 166 -3.92 11.64 0.16
C ASP A 166 -3.27 12.95 0.62
N SER A 167 -2.15 13.32 0.00
CA SER A 167 -1.54 14.63 0.21
C SER A 167 -2.45 15.79 -0.25
N SER A 168 -3.39 15.52 -1.17
CA SER A 168 -4.30 16.52 -1.76
C SER A 168 -5.59 16.72 -0.96
N ILE A 169 -5.90 15.87 0.02
CA ILE A 169 -7.09 15.98 0.90
C ILE A 169 -6.86 17.00 2.05
N ILE A 170 -5.68 17.62 2.15
CA ILE A 170 -5.31 18.53 3.24
C ILE A 170 -5.51 20.04 2.90
N ILE A 171 -6.08 20.38 1.73
CA ILE A 171 -6.40 21.78 1.37
C ILE A 171 -7.89 22.07 1.61
#